data_AF-A0A8B4RY91-F1
#
_entry.id   AF-A0A8B4RY91-F1
#
_cell.length_a   1.000
_cell.length_b   1.000
_cell.length_c   1.000
_cell.angle_alpha   90.00
_cell.angle_beta   90.00
_cell.angle_gamma   90.00
#
_symmetry.space_group_name_H-M   'P 1'
#
loop_
_entity.id
_entity.type
_entity.pdbx_description
1 polymer ?
#
loop_
_entity_poly.entity_id
_entity_poly.type
_entity_poly.pdbx_seq_one_letter_code
_entity_poly.pdbx_strand_id
1 'polypeptide(L)'
;MPHTVSSRVQLTLLSLFRQHGKQAQPVVGAERVYDEGHGLQVVASSIPFRNRAMDSKAPRPGMGLLALFGIRDALDELQHWRMVARTSQAQFAYLQLQVEVGMNASVAPTRQMLREQGAGMRFLNVRRSAAEFQKELLARFAQYVAQEGGSPEHDMAHVRQMALRPDLFERLLYEDEDLRHIDVLVIPLADWPDPTRVRQVAYVRAGTPLLALLQGSDQMQVHLPGWMARRYLPGQALDTTPSGAGEQAQPI
;
A
#
# COMPACT_ATOMS: atom_id res chain seq x y z
N MET A 1 -22.42 16.66 21.59
CA MET A 1 -21.72 15.73 20.67
C MET A 1 -20.27 15.66 21.14
N PRO A 2 -19.77 14.56 21.71
CA PRO A 2 -18.35 14.48 22.00
C PRO A 2 -17.62 14.49 20.66
N HIS A 3 -16.69 15.42 20.48
CA HIS A 3 -15.80 15.42 19.32
C HIS A 3 -14.92 14.17 19.43
N THR A 4 -15.28 13.10 18.72
CA THR A 4 -14.40 11.95 18.57
C THR A 4 -13.16 12.46 17.86
N VAL A 5 -12.04 12.57 18.58
CA VAL A 5 -10.77 13.02 18.02
C VAL A 5 -10.32 11.98 17.02
N SER A 6 -10.58 12.26 15.74
CA SER A 6 -10.18 11.38 14.66
C SER A 6 -8.71 11.59 14.36
N SER A 7 -7.95 10.51 14.45
CA SER A 7 -6.52 10.47 14.20
C SER A 7 -6.23 10.44 12.71
N ARG A 8 -5.10 11.02 12.35
CA ARG A 8 -4.64 11.13 10.97
C ARG A 8 -3.29 10.48 10.83
N VAL A 9 -3.07 9.84 9.70
CA VAL A 9 -1.78 9.23 9.35
C VAL A 9 -1.29 9.84 8.06
N GLN A 10 0.00 10.17 8.02
CA GLN A 10 0.67 10.60 6.80
C GLN A 10 1.37 9.42 6.15
N LEU A 11 1.11 9.25 4.86
CA LEU A 11 1.67 8.18 4.04
C LEU A 11 2.35 8.77 2.80
N THR A 12 3.36 8.09 2.27
CA THR A 12 4.07 8.55 1.05
C THR A 12 4.06 7.49 -0.03
N LEU A 13 3.61 7.86 -1.22
CA LEU A 13 3.78 7.13 -2.47
C LEU A 13 4.88 7.77 -3.31
N LEU A 14 5.51 6.98 -4.16
CA LEU A 14 6.56 7.44 -5.07
C LEU A 14 6.43 6.77 -6.42
N SER A 15 6.77 7.51 -7.47
CA SER A 15 6.63 7.08 -8.85
C SER A 15 7.83 7.55 -9.67
N LEU A 16 8.36 6.65 -10.50
CA LEU A 16 9.36 6.96 -11.52
C LEU A 16 8.80 6.60 -12.88
N PHE A 17 9.11 7.42 -13.87
CA PHE A 17 8.68 7.23 -15.25
C PHE A 17 9.71 7.88 -16.19
N ARG A 18 9.74 7.44 -17.44
CA ARG A 18 10.62 8.00 -18.47
C ARG A 18 9.78 8.67 -19.54
N GLN A 19 10.32 9.75 -20.10
CA GLN A 19 9.78 10.42 -21.26
C GLN A 19 10.73 10.19 -22.44
N HIS A 20 10.22 9.60 -23.51
CA HIS A 20 10.90 9.41 -24.79
C HIS A 20 10.11 10.13 -25.87
N GLY A 21 10.49 11.38 -26.15
CA GLY A 21 9.73 12.26 -27.05
C GLY A 21 8.32 12.51 -26.52
N LYS A 22 7.29 12.10 -27.27
CA LYS A 22 5.87 12.19 -26.87
C LYS A 22 5.38 10.96 -26.08
N GLN A 23 6.20 9.92 -25.93
CA GLN A 23 5.82 8.72 -25.20
C GLN A 23 6.32 8.80 -23.76
N ALA A 24 5.43 8.54 -22.81
CA ALA A 24 5.78 8.40 -21.41
C ALA A 24 5.55 6.96 -20.97
N GLN A 25 6.52 6.38 -20.26
CA GLN A 25 6.46 4.99 -19.80
C GLN A 25 6.70 4.91 -18.29
N PRO A 26 5.86 4.16 -17.54
CA PRO A 26 6.12 3.90 -16.14
C PRO A 26 7.42 3.10 -15.98
N VAL A 27 8.22 3.47 -14.98
CA VAL A 27 9.42 2.71 -14.60
C VAL A 27 9.14 1.91 -13.34
N VAL A 28 8.68 2.57 -12.28
CA VAL A 28 8.27 1.95 -11.01
C VAL A 28 7.25 2.83 -10.28
N GLY A 29 6.41 2.24 -9.43
CA GLY A 29 5.49 2.98 -8.57
C GLY A 29 4.43 3.79 -9.34
N ALA A 30 4.19 3.46 -10.61
CA ALA A 30 3.17 4.05 -11.46
C ALA A 30 2.41 2.93 -12.19
N GLU A 31 1.08 2.97 -12.16
CA GLU A 31 0.22 2.05 -12.90
C GLU A 31 0.18 2.44 -14.38
N ARG A 32 0.00 3.74 -14.64
CA ARG A 32 -0.14 4.33 -15.97
C ARG A 32 0.48 5.71 -16.02
N VAL A 33 0.94 6.10 -17.20
CA VAL A 33 1.40 7.45 -17.51
C VAL A 33 0.81 7.85 -18.84
N TYR A 34 0.24 9.04 -18.93
CA TYR A 34 -0.34 9.57 -20.16
C TYR A 34 -0.10 11.08 -20.27
N ASP A 35 -0.16 11.58 -21.49
CA ASP A 35 0.02 12.99 -21.83
C ASP A 35 -1.33 13.52 -22.36
N GLU A 36 -1.98 14.42 -21.63
CA GLU A 36 -3.27 15.03 -22.04
C GLU A 36 -3.09 16.40 -22.71
N GLY A 37 -1.87 16.73 -23.19
CA GLY A 37 -1.61 18.02 -23.84
C GLY A 37 -1.50 19.23 -22.90
N HIS A 38 -1.85 19.05 -21.62
CA HIS A 38 -1.64 20.01 -20.53
C HIS A 38 -0.51 19.58 -19.57
N GLY A 39 0.22 18.53 -19.92
CA GLY A 39 1.30 17.97 -19.11
C GLY A 39 1.13 16.47 -18.87
N LEU A 40 2.17 15.87 -18.30
CA LEU A 40 2.17 14.45 -17.95
C LEU A 40 1.28 14.20 -16.73
N GLN A 41 0.48 13.14 -16.80
CA GLN A 41 -0.29 12.61 -15.68
C GLN A 41 0.20 11.20 -15.34
N VAL A 42 0.35 10.95 -14.05
CA VAL A 42 0.83 9.68 -13.50
C VAL A 42 -0.23 9.12 -12.57
N VAL A 43 -0.66 7.88 -12.82
CA VAL A 43 -1.49 7.13 -11.88
C VAL A 43 -0.56 6.39 -10.93
N ALA A 44 -0.57 6.78 -9.66
CA ALA A 44 0.28 6.19 -8.63
C ALA A 44 -0.02 4.71 -8.43
N SER A 45 1.00 3.92 -8.11
CA SER A 45 0.86 2.52 -7.70
C SER A 45 1.47 2.32 -6.31
N SER A 46 1.39 1.09 -5.80
CA SER A 46 2.11 0.67 -4.60
C SER A 46 3.59 1.06 -4.68
N ILE A 47 4.17 1.38 -3.53
CA ILE A 47 5.59 1.67 -3.44
C ILE A 47 6.41 0.50 -4.03
N PRO A 48 7.48 0.78 -4.78
CA PRO A 48 8.26 -0.27 -5.40
C PRO A 48 9.16 -1.01 -4.40
N PHE A 49 9.43 -2.27 -4.72
CA PHE A 49 10.45 -3.06 -4.05
C PHE A 49 11.83 -2.67 -4.56
N ARG A 50 12.83 -2.68 -3.66
CA ARG A 50 14.23 -2.47 -4.08
C ARG A 50 14.76 -3.67 -4.85
N ASN A 51 14.23 -4.86 -4.57
CA ASN A 51 14.51 -6.07 -5.33
C ASN A 51 13.28 -6.53 -6.11
N ARG A 52 13.43 -6.64 -7.42
CA ARG A 52 12.39 -7.12 -8.34
C ARG A 52 11.93 -8.56 -8.08
N ALA A 53 12.71 -9.38 -7.38
CA ALA A 53 12.25 -10.71 -6.95
C ALA A 53 10.99 -10.64 -6.07
N MET A 54 10.81 -9.52 -5.35
CA MET A 54 9.64 -9.26 -4.51
C MET A 54 8.43 -8.76 -5.32
N ASP A 55 8.57 -8.43 -6.61
CA ASP A 55 7.45 -7.93 -7.42
C ASP A 55 6.31 -8.97 -7.49
N SER A 56 6.66 -10.27 -7.49
CA SER A 56 5.72 -11.39 -7.39
C SER A 56 4.94 -11.45 -6.07
N LYS A 57 5.39 -10.71 -5.05
CA LYS A 57 4.78 -10.60 -3.72
C LYS A 57 4.04 -9.28 -3.53
N ALA A 58 3.91 -8.43 -4.55
CA ALA A 58 3.10 -7.24 -4.47
C ALA A 58 1.63 -7.59 -4.14
N PRO A 59 0.91 -6.77 -3.35
CA PRO A 59 -0.53 -6.91 -3.21
C PRO A 59 -1.23 -6.74 -4.56
N ARG A 60 -2.41 -7.35 -4.69
CA ARG A 60 -3.18 -7.29 -5.93
C ARG A 60 -3.71 -5.86 -6.15
N PRO A 61 -3.61 -5.31 -7.38
CA PRO A 61 -4.26 -4.05 -7.71
C PRO A 61 -5.77 -4.11 -7.48
N GLY A 62 -6.38 -3.00 -7.06
CA GLY A 62 -7.83 -2.88 -6.90
C GLY A 62 -8.31 -2.88 -5.45
N MET A 63 -7.62 -3.56 -4.54
CA MET A 63 -8.12 -3.76 -3.16
C MET A 63 -7.46 -2.84 -2.13
N GLY A 64 -6.23 -2.44 -2.41
CA GLY A 64 -5.47 -1.49 -1.60
C GLY A 64 -4.11 -1.20 -2.20
N LEU A 65 -3.40 -0.25 -1.62
CA LEU A 65 -2.07 0.16 -2.05
C LEU A 65 -1.07 0.09 -0.89
N LEU A 66 0.19 -0.20 -1.21
CA LEU A 66 1.28 -0.03 -0.26
C LEU A 66 1.83 1.40 -0.33
N ALA A 67 1.88 2.07 0.81
CA ALA A 67 2.51 3.37 0.97
C ALA A 67 3.56 3.33 2.09
N LEU A 68 4.54 4.22 2.05
CA LEU A 68 5.52 4.35 3.14
C LEU A 68 4.85 4.98 4.36
N PHE A 69 5.13 4.41 5.53
CA PHE A 69 4.67 4.92 6.82
C PHE A 69 5.84 5.48 7.63
N GLY A 70 5.68 6.72 8.10
CA GLY A 70 6.67 7.38 8.94
C GLY A 70 7.76 8.14 8.17
N ILE A 71 8.21 9.26 8.75
CA ILE A 71 9.10 10.21 8.08
C ILE A 71 10.48 9.64 7.76
N ARG A 72 11.03 8.80 8.63
CA ARG A 72 12.37 8.21 8.45
C ARG A 72 12.42 7.33 7.20
N ASP A 73 11.52 6.34 7.13
CA ASP A 73 11.47 5.42 5.99
C ASP A 73 11.10 6.16 4.70
N ALA A 74 10.24 7.18 4.78
CA ALA A 74 9.94 8.05 3.65
C ALA A 74 11.20 8.76 3.12
N LEU A 75 11.97 9.45 3.97
CA LEU A 75 13.18 10.16 3.55
C LEU A 75 14.24 9.22 2.96
N ASP A 76 14.46 8.08 3.61
CA ASP A 76 15.40 7.04 3.20
C ASP A 76 15.09 6.44 1.81
N GLU A 77 13.79 6.25 1.52
CA GLU A 77 13.30 5.78 0.22
C GLU A 77 13.33 6.88 -0.83
N LEU A 78 12.90 8.10 -0.49
CA LEU A 78 12.98 9.25 -1.39
C LEU A 78 14.42 9.48 -1.86
N GLN A 79 15.41 9.39 -0.97
CA GLN A 79 16.83 9.51 -1.33
C GLN A 79 17.26 8.42 -2.31
N HIS A 80 16.91 7.16 -2.03
CA HIS A 80 17.26 6.03 -2.88
C HIS A 80 16.64 6.16 -4.28
N TRP A 81 15.34 6.38 -4.36
CA TRP A 81 14.63 6.43 -5.63
C TRP A 81 14.96 7.66 -6.47
N ARG A 82 15.31 8.80 -5.85
CA ARG A 82 15.90 9.95 -6.57
C ARG A 82 17.28 9.63 -7.16
N MET A 83 18.08 8.79 -6.50
CA MET A 83 19.34 8.32 -7.08
C MET A 83 19.07 7.42 -8.30
N VAL A 84 18.16 6.45 -8.16
CA VAL A 84 17.74 5.56 -9.26
C VAL A 84 17.18 6.35 -10.44
N ALA A 85 16.35 7.36 -10.19
CA ALA A 85 15.79 8.20 -11.24
C ALA A 85 16.91 8.88 -12.06
N ARG A 86 17.90 9.47 -11.39
CA ARG A 86 19.06 10.12 -12.04
C ARG A 86 19.88 9.15 -12.87
N THR A 87 20.22 7.98 -12.34
CA THR A 87 21.06 7.00 -13.06
C THR A 87 20.32 6.36 -14.24
N SER A 88 18.99 6.29 -14.15
CA SER A 88 18.14 5.66 -15.15
C SER A 88 17.51 6.66 -16.13
N GLN A 89 17.90 7.95 -16.08
CA GLN A 89 17.31 9.04 -16.88
C GLN A 89 15.77 9.09 -16.77
N ALA A 90 15.24 8.73 -15.61
CA ALA A 90 13.82 8.80 -15.29
C ALA A 90 13.52 10.08 -14.51
N GLN A 91 12.29 10.55 -14.62
CA GLN A 91 11.74 11.59 -13.77
C GLN A 91 11.19 10.96 -12.48
N PHE A 92 11.08 11.77 -11.43
CA PHE A 92 10.70 11.35 -10.10
C PHE A 92 9.54 12.20 -9.59
N ALA A 93 8.53 11.55 -9.02
CA ALA A 93 7.42 12.20 -8.33
C ALA A 93 7.08 11.47 -7.04
N TYR A 94 6.48 12.20 -6.10
CA TYR A 94 5.91 11.61 -4.90
C TYR A 94 4.56 12.24 -4.56
N LEU A 95 3.75 11.47 -3.85
CA LEU A 95 2.43 11.87 -3.38
C LEU A 95 2.32 11.56 -1.89
N GLN A 96 2.11 12.58 -1.08
CA GLN A 96 1.83 12.45 0.35
C GLN A 96 0.32 12.43 0.58
N LEU A 97 -0.14 11.41 1.27
CA LEU A 97 -1.55 11.19 1.61
C LEU A 97 -1.73 11.48 3.09
N GLN A 98 -2.76 12.25 3.43
CA GLN A 98 -3.27 12.33 4.79
C GLN A 98 -4.56 11.52 4.87
N VAL A 99 -4.53 10.41 5.60
CA VAL A 99 -5.66 9.49 5.75
C VAL A 99 -6.29 9.62 7.13
N GLU A 100 -7.61 9.58 7.20
CA GLU A 100 -8.35 9.54 8.46
C GLU A 100 -8.53 8.10 8.94
N VAL A 101 -8.17 7.82 10.18
CA VAL A 101 -8.15 6.45 10.71
C VAL A 101 -8.91 6.26 12.03
N GLY A 102 -9.75 7.23 12.39
CA GLY A 102 -10.57 7.14 13.59
C GLY A 102 -9.73 7.18 14.87
N MET A 103 -10.13 6.39 15.87
CA MET A 103 -9.45 6.37 17.17
C MET A 103 -8.10 5.64 17.07
N ASN A 104 -7.04 6.29 17.57
CA ASN A 104 -5.75 5.65 17.74
C ASN A 104 -5.62 5.13 19.18
N ALA A 105 -5.09 3.91 19.32
CA ALA A 105 -4.91 3.30 20.64
C ALA A 105 -3.84 4.06 21.44
N SER A 106 -4.15 4.40 22.70
CA SER A 106 -3.20 5.01 23.63
C SER A 106 -2.18 4.02 24.19
N VAL A 107 -2.47 2.72 24.07
CA VAL A 107 -1.63 1.59 24.49
C VAL A 107 -1.43 0.61 23.34
N ALA A 108 -0.52 -0.34 23.51
CA ALA A 108 -0.25 -1.37 22.50
C ALA A 108 -1.54 -2.16 22.16
N PRO A 109 -2.02 -2.14 20.91
CA PRO A 109 -3.27 -2.81 20.53
C PRO A 109 -3.28 -4.31 20.85
N THR A 110 -4.41 -4.80 21.36
CA THR A 110 -4.71 -6.23 21.52
C THR A 110 -5.88 -6.62 20.62
N ARG A 111 -6.06 -7.93 20.38
CA ARG A 111 -7.24 -8.44 19.68
C ARG A 111 -8.55 -8.10 20.40
N GLN A 112 -8.55 -8.16 21.73
CA GLN A 112 -9.72 -7.80 22.53
C GLN A 112 -10.11 -6.33 22.30
N MET A 113 -9.13 -5.41 22.24
CA MET A 113 -9.40 -4.00 21.95
C MET A 113 -10.04 -3.82 20.57
N LEU A 114 -9.60 -4.56 19.54
CA LEU A 114 -10.22 -4.49 18.20
C LEU A 114 -11.69 -4.95 18.22
N ARG A 115 -12.01 -5.97 19.03
CA ARG A 115 -13.39 -6.45 19.20
C ARG A 115 -14.28 -5.44 19.92
N GLU A 116 -13.75 -4.84 20.98
CA GLU A 116 -14.51 -3.90 21.81
C GLU A 116 -14.70 -2.54 21.12
N GLN A 117 -13.67 -2.05 20.45
CA GLN A 117 -13.69 -0.74 19.77
C GLN A 117 -14.32 -0.84 18.37
N GLY A 118 -14.33 -2.04 17.77
CA GLY A 118 -14.88 -2.31 16.45
C GLY A 118 -14.46 -1.28 15.42
N ALA A 119 -15.43 -0.77 14.65
CA ALA A 119 -15.20 0.22 13.59
C ALA A 119 -14.65 1.59 14.07
N GLY A 120 -14.55 1.83 15.39
CA GLY A 120 -13.93 3.03 15.93
C GLY A 120 -12.42 3.10 15.71
N MET A 121 -11.74 1.95 15.65
CA MET A 121 -10.28 1.86 15.47
C MET A 121 -9.94 1.37 14.07
N ARG A 122 -9.58 2.26 13.13
CA ARG A 122 -9.39 1.90 11.71
C ARG A 122 -7.91 1.81 11.29
N PHE A 123 -7.00 1.92 12.26
CA PHE A 123 -5.55 1.84 12.07
C PHE A 123 -4.93 0.81 13.00
N LEU A 124 -4.03 -0.01 12.46
CA LEU A 124 -3.25 -0.96 13.22
C LEU A 124 -1.78 -0.91 12.79
N ASN A 125 -0.88 -0.68 13.74
CA ASN A 125 0.55 -0.91 13.54
C ASN A 125 0.94 -2.22 14.24
N VAL A 126 1.23 -3.25 13.45
CA VAL A 126 1.54 -4.61 13.95
C VAL A 126 2.74 -4.57 14.89
N ARG A 127 3.80 -3.84 14.54
CA ARG A 127 5.01 -3.76 15.37
C ARG A 127 4.77 -3.08 16.72
N ARG A 128 3.77 -2.20 16.81
CA ARG A 128 3.37 -1.51 18.05
C ARG A 128 2.24 -2.22 18.80
N SER A 129 1.81 -3.39 18.33
CA SER A 129 0.77 -4.20 18.98
C SER A 129 1.34 -5.04 20.12
N ALA A 130 0.48 -5.54 20.99
CA ALA A 130 0.87 -6.46 22.05
C ALA A 130 1.54 -7.72 21.47
N ALA A 131 2.55 -8.26 22.17
CA ALA A 131 3.37 -9.37 21.68
C ALA A 131 2.53 -10.63 21.33
N GLU A 132 1.54 -10.95 22.16
CA GLU A 132 0.64 -12.09 21.89
C GLU A 132 -0.18 -11.85 20.62
N PHE A 133 -0.65 -10.63 20.40
CA PHE A 133 -1.38 -10.32 19.17
C PHE A 133 -0.47 -10.41 17.94
N GLN A 134 0.80 -9.99 18.03
CA GLN A 134 1.77 -10.19 16.94
C GLN A 134 1.98 -11.68 16.61
N LYS A 135 2.02 -12.56 17.63
CA LYS A 135 2.12 -14.02 17.42
C LYS A 135 0.87 -14.60 16.78
N GLU A 136 -0.31 -14.12 17.16
CA GLU A 136 -1.57 -14.54 16.53
C GLU A 136 -1.61 -14.16 15.05
N LEU A 137 -1.15 -12.95 14.69
CA LEU A 137 -1.03 -12.53 13.28
C LEU A 137 -0.01 -13.38 12.53
N LEU A 138 1.14 -13.67 13.13
CA LEU A 138 2.12 -14.59 12.54
C LEU A 138 1.51 -15.98 12.27
N ALA A 139 0.73 -16.51 13.21
CA ALA A 139 0.04 -17.80 13.04
C ALA A 139 -0.96 -17.77 11.86
N ARG A 140 -1.64 -16.64 11.62
CA ARG A 140 -2.47 -16.45 10.42
C ARG A 140 -1.65 -16.49 9.13
N PHE A 141 -0.51 -15.79 9.10
CA PHE A 141 0.37 -15.83 7.94
C PHE A 141 0.89 -17.24 7.69
N ALA A 142 1.31 -17.95 8.74
CA ALA A 142 1.73 -19.35 8.66
C ALA A 142 0.65 -20.24 8.05
N GLN A 143 -0.62 -20.07 8.44
CA GLN A 143 -1.75 -20.77 7.84
C GLN A 143 -1.90 -20.46 6.34
N TYR A 144 -1.79 -19.19 5.95
CA TYR A 144 -1.88 -18.80 4.54
C TYR A 144 -0.73 -19.39 3.70
N VAL A 145 0.50 -19.37 4.22
CA VAL A 145 1.66 -19.98 3.56
C VAL A 145 1.46 -21.49 3.38
N ALA A 146 0.96 -22.19 4.40
CA ALA A 146 0.68 -23.62 4.32
C ALA A 146 -0.35 -23.94 3.22
N GLN A 147 -1.41 -23.14 3.13
CA GLN A 147 -2.48 -23.33 2.13
C GLN A 147 -2.01 -23.13 0.69
N GLU A 148 -0.95 -22.32 0.49
CA GLU A 148 -0.29 -22.13 -0.81
C GLU A 148 0.77 -23.20 -1.10
N GLY A 149 0.95 -24.19 -0.21
CA GLY A 149 1.95 -25.25 -0.33
C GLY A 149 3.37 -24.86 0.09
N GLY A 150 3.54 -23.71 0.76
CA GLY A 150 4.81 -23.29 1.36
C GLY A 150 5.11 -24.02 2.68
N SER A 151 6.26 -23.72 3.30
CA SER A 151 6.69 -24.37 4.54
C SER A 151 6.64 -23.38 5.70
N PRO A 152 5.61 -23.40 6.57
CA PRO A 152 5.49 -22.44 7.66
C PRO A 152 6.65 -22.47 8.66
N GLU A 153 7.23 -23.64 8.89
CA GLU A 153 8.41 -23.80 9.78
C GLU A 153 9.62 -23.06 9.25
N HIS A 154 9.75 -22.92 7.93
CA HIS A 154 10.83 -22.18 7.30
C HIS A 154 10.45 -20.72 7.06
N ASP A 155 9.27 -20.48 6.50
CA ASP A 155 8.85 -19.20 5.95
C ASP A 155 8.21 -18.28 7.01
N MET A 156 7.73 -18.82 8.14
CA MET A 156 6.95 -18.10 9.16
C MET A 156 7.30 -18.48 10.62
N ALA A 157 8.51 -18.96 10.88
CA ALA A 157 9.02 -19.22 12.24
C ALA A 157 9.14 -17.97 13.13
N HIS A 158 9.29 -16.77 12.55
CA HIS A 158 9.54 -15.54 13.27
C HIS A 158 8.65 -14.39 12.78
N VAL A 159 8.21 -13.53 13.71
CA VAL A 159 7.38 -12.33 13.43
C VAL A 159 7.97 -11.45 12.31
N ARG A 160 9.31 -11.35 12.23
CA ARG A 160 9.99 -10.60 11.16
C ARG A 160 9.70 -11.11 9.75
N GLN A 161 9.31 -12.37 9.59
CA GLN A 161 9.05 -12.98 8.28
C GLN A 161 7.70 -12.58 7.70
N MET A 162 6.78 -12.02 8.49
CA MET A 162 5.61 -11.32 7.93
C MET A 162 6.03 -10.24 6.94
N ALA A 163 7.21 -9.64 7.15
CA ALA A 163 7.77 -8.61 6.27
C ALA A 163 8.16 -9.12 4.87
N LEU A 164 8.17 -10.44 4.64
CA LEU A 164 8.49 -11.05 3.35
C LEU A 164 7.25 -11.45 2.54
N ARG A 165 6.04 -11.26 3.09
CA ARG A 165 4.77 -11.65 2.46
C ARG A 165 3.74 -10.49 2.36
N PRO A 166 4.09 -9.38 1.69
CA PRO A 166 3.15 -8.27 1.49
C PRO A 166 1.87 -8.65 0.75
N ASP A 167 1.91 -9.67 -0.10
CA ASP A 167 0.77 -10.25 -0.80
C ASP A 167 -0.32 -10.79 0.14
N LEU A 168 0.02 -11.14 1.38
CA LEU A 168 -0.92 -11.67 2.36
C LEU A 168 -1.63 -10.60 3.20
N PHE A 169 -1.23 -9.34 3.10
CA PHE A 169 -1.80 -8.25 3.93
C PHE A 169 -3.27 -8.02 3.64
N GLU A 170 -3.62 -8.05 2.35
CA GLU A 170 -5.01 -8.01 1.90
C GLU A 170 -5.78 -9.18 2.53
N ARG A 171 -5.32 -10.40 2.30
CA ARG A 171 -5.97 -11.61 2.80
C ARG A 171 -6.26 -11.55 4.30
N LEU A 172 -5.29 -11.10 5.10
CA LEU A 172 -5.46 -10.88 6.53
C LEU A 172 -6.63 -9.95 6.85
N LEU A 173 -6.72 -8.80 6.16
CA LEU A 173 -7.72 -7.76 6.41
C LEU A 173 -9.14 -8.14 5.97
N TYR A 174 -9.30 -9.07 5.04
CA TYR A 174 -10.60 -9.51 4.53
C TYR A 174 -11.09 -10.80 5.22
N GLU A 175 -10.19 -11.72 5.53
CA GLU A 175 -10.54 -13.01 6.13
C GLU A 175 -10.64 -12.96 7.67
N ASP A 176 -9.83 -12.14 8.35
CA ASP A 176 -9.88 -12.04 9.81
C ASP A 176 -10.95 -11.03 10.26
N GLU A 177 -12.00 -11.54 10.92
CA GLU A 177 -13.20 -10.76 11.29
C GLU A 177 -12.88 -9.54 12.15
N ASP A 178 -11.95 -9.69 13.09
CA ASP A 178 -11.50 -8.63 14.00
C ASP A 178 -10.71 -7.54 13.27
N LEU A 179 -10.27 -7.77 12.03
CA LEU A 179 -9.48 -6.83 11.23
C LEU A 179 -10.26 -6.21 10.06
N ARG A 180 -11.50 -6.65 9.81
CA ARG A 180 -12.31 -6.18 8.66
C ARG A 180 -12.58 -4.68 8.64
N HIS A 181 -12.50 -4.02 9.78
CA HIS A 181 -12.71 -2.59 9.92
C HIS A 181 -11.41 -1.76 9.84
N ILE A 182 -10.25 -2.40 9.79
CA ILE A 182 -8.95 -1.73 9.64
C ILE A 182 -8.78 -1.28 8.20
N ASP A 183 -8.65 0.02 8.01
CA ASP A 183 -8.39 0.63 6.70
C ASP A 183 -6.91 0.82 6.42
N VAL A 184 -6.12 1.00 7.48
CA VAL A 184 -4.67 1.18 7.38
C VAL A 184 -3.95 0.18 8.27
N LEU A 185 -3.29 -0.80 7.64
CA LEU A 185 -2.45 -1.78 8.31
C LEU A 185 -0.98 -1.43 8.08
N VAL A 186 -0.29 -1.02 9.14
CA VAL A 186 1.15 -0.80 9.12
C VAL A 186 1.88 -2.04 9.58
N ILE A 187 2.75 -2.53 8.72
CA ILE A 187 3.54 -3.74 8.95
C ILE A 187 4.95 -3.52 8.40
N PRO A 188 5.98 -4.14 9.00
CA PRO A 188 7.30 -4.09 8.43
C PRO A 188 7.32 -4.77 7.06
N LEU A 189 8.14 -4.27 6.13
CA LEU A 189 8.43 -4.86 4.84
C LEU A 189 9.94 -4.97 4.68
N ALA A 190 10.42 -6.13 4.26
CA ALA A 190 11.81 -6.38 3.95
C ALA A 190 11.95 -6.63 2.44
N ASP A 191 12.95 -5.99 1.82
CA ASP A 191 13.32 -6.33 0.45
C ASP A 191 14.31 -7.51 0.50
N TRP A 192 13.91 -8.68 0.01
CA TRP A 192 14.84 -9.82 -0.17
C TRP A 192 15.99 -9.43 -1.11
N PRO A 193 17.21 -10.01 -1.07
CA PRO A 193 17.77 -10.90 -0.05
C PRO A 193 18.46 -10.15 1.09
N ASP A 194 18.24 -8.83 1.25
CA ASP A 194 18.86 -8.05 2.32
C ASP A 194 17.84 -7.76 3.45
N PRO A 195 17.58 -8.75 4.35
CA PRO A 195 16.64 -8.58 5.45
C PRO A 195 17.13 -7.58 6.51
N THR A 196 18.33 -7.00 6.37
CA THR A 196 18.83 -6.00 7.33
C THR A 196 18.06 -4.69 7.21
N ARG A 197 17.50 -4.40 6.04
CA ARG A 197 16.71 -3.19 5.80
C ARG A 197 15.22 -3.51 5.80
N VAL A 198 14.59 -3.26 6.94
CA VAL A 198 13.14 -3.37 7.11
C VAL A 198 12.55 -1.97 7.22
N ARG A 199 11.61 -1.64 6.33
CA ARG A 199 10.88 -0.37 6.29
C ARG A 199 9.45 -0.55 6.79
N GLN A 200 8.85 0.47 7.39
CA GLN A 200 7.43 0.46 7.74
C GLN A 200 6.59 0.83 6.52
N VAL A 201 5.67 -0.06 6.14
CA VAL A 201 4.73 0.19 5.04
C VAL A 201 3.32 0.09 5.56
N ALA A 202 2.45 0.94 5.03
CA ALA A 202 1.03 0.88 5.24
C ALA A 202 0.38 0.22 4.03
N TYR A 203 -0.37 -0.86 4.24
CA TYR A 203 -1.43 -1.24 3.33
C TYR A 203 -2.63 -0.34 3.60
N VAL A 204 -3.04 0.42 2.58
CA VAL A 204 -4.20 1.31 2.62
C VAL A 204 -5.31 0.68 1.81
N ARG A 205 -6.42 0.37 2.46
CA ARG A 205 -7.58 -0.24 1.83
C ARG A 205 -8.26 0.75 0.88
N ALA A 206 -8.80 0.25 -0.23
CA ALA A 206 -9.66 1.04 -1.08
C ALA A 206 -10.92 1.53 -0.30
N GLY A 207 -11.35 2.76 -0.58
CA GLY A 207 -12.42 3.43 0.17
C GLY A 207 -11.98 4.07 1.50
N THR A 208 -10.68 4.07 1.82
CA THR A 208 -10.16 4.82 2.98
C THR A 208 -10.34 6.33 2.77
N PRO A 209 -10.96 7.07 3.71
CA PRO A 209 -11.14 8.51 3.59
C PRO A 209 -9.81 9.27 3.53
N LEU A 210 -9.65 10.05 2.46
CA LEU A 210 -8.51 10.92 2.23
C LEU A 210 -8.86 12.35 2.63
N LEU A 211 -8.03 12.97 3.46
CA LEU A 211 -8.23 14.35 3.94
C LEU A 211 -7.45 15.36 3.10
N ALA A 212 -6.25 14.97 2.67
CA ALA A 212 -5.39 15.84 1.88
C ALA A 212 -4.43 15.02 1.01
N LEU A 213 -4.06 15.62 -0.12
CA LEU A 213 -3.06 15.13 -1.06
C LEU A 213 -2.05 16.24 -1.27
N LEU A 214 -0.78 15.96 -1.00
CA LEU A 214 0.33 16.85 -1.28
C LEU A 214 1.24 16.18 -2.30
N GLN A 215 1.31 16.76 -3.49
CA GLN A 215 2.23 16.33 -4.51
C GLN A 215 3.58 17.02 -4.33
N GLY A 216 4.66 16.28 -4.57
CA GLY A 216 5.95 16.90 -4.89
C GLY A 216 6.43 16.50 -6.27
N SER A 217 6.18 17.38 -7.22
CA SER A 217 6.72 17.39 -8.57
C SER A 217 6.32 18.71 -9.24
N ASP A 218 7.24 19.30 -10.00
CA ASP A 218 7.03 20.59 -10.67
C ASP A 218 6.57 20.42 -12.14
N GLN A 219 6.55 19.19 -12.66
CA GLN A 219 6.41 18.91 -14.11
C GLN A 219 5.22 18.02 -14.49
N MET A 220 4.40 17.57 -13.53
CA MET A 220 3.32 16.61 -13.78
C MET A 220 2.22 16.68 -12.72
N GLN A 221 1.13 15.95 -12.91
CA GLN A 221 0.15 15.67 -11.88
C GLN A 221 0.15 14.19 -11.51
N VAL A 222 0.16 13.89 -10.20
CA VAL A 222 0.07 12.51 -9.69
C VAL A 222 -1.33 12.27 -9.13
N HIS A 223 -2.03 11.28 -9.70
CA HIS A 223 -3.38 10.89 -9.30
C HIS A 223 -3.36 9.52 -8.62
N LEU A 224 -4.28 9.30 -7.68
CA LEU A 224 -4.53 7.96 -7.18
C LEU A 224 -5.35 7.16 -8.20
N PRO A 225 -5.20 5.82 -8.24
CA PRO A 225 -6.05 4.99 -9.09
C PRO A 225 -7.54 5.17 -8.76
N GLY A 226 -8.40 5.21 -9.78
CA GLY A 226 -9.84 5.43 -9.59
C GLY A 226 -10.53 4.40 -8.70
N TRP A 227 -10.00 3.16 -8.64
CA TRP A 227 -10.50 2.10 -7.76
C TRP A 227 -10.27 2.41 -6.27
N MET A 228 -9.30 3.25 -5.91
CA MET A 228 -9.05 3.63 -4.50
C MET A 228 -10.22 4.38 -3.86
N ALA A 229 -11.10 5.00 -4.64
CA ALA A 229 -12.26 5.70 -4.13
C ALA A 229 -13.41 4.75 -3.70
N ARG A 230 -13.35 3.46 -4.07
CA ARG A 230 -14.44 2.50 -3.86
C ARG A 230 -14.06 1.45 -2.81
N ARG A 231 -14.93 1.22 -1.82
CA ARG A 231 -14.74 0.16 -0.83
C ARG A 231 -15.24 -1.16 -1.41
N TYR A 232 -14.35 -2.14 -1.52
CA TYR A 232 -14.70 -3.50 -1.93
C TYR A 232 -15.08 -4.33 -0.71
N LEU A 233 -16.16 -5.12 -0.83
CA LEU A 233 -16.60 -6.07 0.18
C LEU A 233 -16.00 -7.46 -0.08
N PRO A 234 -15.80 -8.30 0.96
CA PRO A 234 -15.34 -9.68 0.78
C PRO A 234 -16.21 -10.43 -0.24
N GLY A 235 -15.57 -11.05 -1.24
CA GLY A 235 -16.26 -11.84 -2.27
C GLY A 235 -16.75 -11.07 -3.49
N GLN A 236 -16.56 -9.74 -3.56
CA GLN A 236 -16.79 -9.00 -4.80
C GLN A 236 -15.66 -9.30 -5.80
N ALA A 237 -16.00 -9.86 -6.96
CA ALA A 237 -15.08 -9.92 -8.07
C ALA A 237 -14.72 -8.48 -8.46
N LEU A 238 -13.42 -8.20 -8.57
CA LEU A 238 -12.95 -7.00 -9.26
C LEU A 238 -13.43 -7.17 -10.71
N ASP A 239 -14.28 -6.28 -11.21
CA ASP A 239 -14.53 -6.18 -12.64
C ASP A 239 -13.18 -5.87 -13.31
N THR A 240 -12.45 -6.92 -13.69
CA THR A 240 -11.26 -6.85 -14.51
C THR A 240 -11.72 -6.62 -15.94
N THR A 241 -12.20 -5.43 -16.22
CA THR A 241 -12.15 -4.90 -17.59
C THR A 241 -11.00 -3.92 -17.67
N PRO A 242 -9.87 -4.29 -18.31
CA PRO A 242 -9.01 -3.30 -18.91
C PRO A 242 -9.79 -2.75 -20.11
N SER A 243 -10.63 -1.72 -19.93
CA SER A 243 -11.24 -1.06 -21.09
C SER A 243 -10.24 -0.06 -21.68
N GLY A 244 -9.32 -0.66 -22.44
CA GLY A 244 -8.56 -0.03 -23.50
C GLY A 244 -8.59 -0.98 -24.70
N ALA A 245 -9.74 -1.15 -25.33
CA ALA A 245 -9.89 -1.69 -26.68
C ALA A 245 -11.15 -1.06 -27.29
N GLY A 246 -10.98 -0.42 -28.45
CA GLY A 246 -11.95 0.52 -28.98
C GLY A 246 -13.23 -0.07 -29.57
N GLU A 247 -14.27 0.76 -29.54
CA GLU A 247 -15.17 0.95 -30.67
C GLU A 247 -14.76 2.30 -31.28
N GLN A 248 -13.91 2.31 -32.32
CA GLN A 248 -14.34 2.36 -33.71
C GLN A 248 -15.67 3.11 -33.90
N ALA A 249 -15.53 4.24 -34.59
CA ALA A 249 -16.61 5.02 -35.18
C ALA A 249 -17.69 4.14 -35.82
N GLN A 250 -18.93 4.62 -35.80
CA GLN A 250 -19.65 4.93 -37.04
C GLN A 250 -20.91 5.79 -36.78
N PRO A 251 -21.44 6.46 -37.82
CA PRO A 251 -22.12 7.74 -37.77
C PRO A 251 -23.64 7.60 -37.71
N ILE A 252 -24.35 8.64 -37.24
CA ILE A 252 -25.45 9.34 -37.92
C ILE A 252 -25.45 10.80 -37.42
#